data_AF-A0A8J8YES4-F1
#
_entry.id   AF-A0A8J8YES4-F1
#
_cell.length_a   1.000
_cell.length_b   1.000
_cell.length_c   1.000
_cell.angle_alpha   90.00
_cell.angle_beta   90.00
_cell.angle_gamma   90.00
#
_symmetry.space_group_name_H-M   'P 1'
#
loop_
_entity.id
_entity.type
_entity.pdbx_description
1 polymer ?
#
loop_
_entity_poly.entity_id
_entity_poly.type
_entity_poly.pdbx_seq_one_letter_code
_entity_poly.pdbx_strand_id
1 'polypeptide(L)'
;MRARAADHLEALSLEIERKLQKALNSNSQRLQLLQQLFADIALKVDDRARDVILSTNDDGIAPVDEREDTRLCFYEILANHFVKVPESGRRILDLIVQLWSQSFAANIFALLFHRWLFEVPLDGKEVSLRYSSALVQGATNVFWIDIQTNTRHFLSLYNYLLEEVALVPDQLSKISVQAGRGLFLLLSRFMLFYDQDHLLASFLEHFPTFPNSFLVGGPADYYVIELTDQLQKLKVEPVLLHYLSRLTILQGLELRMSTSTRLKACLYSFTSPGGPTYPTRAVRHAAWNTLDLLFPVGRYPRHVISLFFRLLYPWYWPSSCWNFIMTCVKTVYYYILNLIVSSWENMRRPNHQRMHRD
;
A
#
# COMPACT_ATOMS: atom_id res chain seq x y z
N MET A 1 -15.05 22.23 29.06
CA MET A 1 -14.25 21.00 28.88
C MET A 1 -13.32 21.04 27.65
N ARG A 2 -13.66 21.74 26.54
CA ARG A 2 -12.73 22.02 25.42
C ARG A 2 -11.36 22.58 25.85
N ALA A 3 -11.32 23.43 26.88
CA ALA A 3 -10.07 23.96 27.43
C ALA A 3 -9.11 22.86 27.90
N ARG A 4 -9.58 21.84 28.64
CA ARG A 4 -8.71 20.78 29.19
C ARG A 4 -8.05 19.90 28.13
N ALA A 5 -8.76 19.60 27.03
CA ALA A 5 -8.19 18.83 25.93
C ALA A 5 -7.17 19.66 25.14
N ALA A 6 -7.45 20.95 24.91
CA ALA A 6 -6.49 21.87 24.31
C ALA A 6 -5.25 22.07 25.18
N ASP A 7 -5.42 22.19 26.50
CA ASP A 7 -4.32 22.31 27.47
C ASP A 7 -3.44 21.05 27.49
N HIS A 8 -4.04 19.86 27.35
CA HIS A 8 -3.29 18.61 27.28
C HIS A 8 -2.49 18.47 25.97
N LEU A 9 -3.07 18.85 24.83
CA LEU A 9 -2.38 18.85 23.55
C LEU A 9 -1.25 19.88 23.50
N GLU A 10 -1.41 21.02 24.15
CA GLU A 10 -0.35 22.01 24.29
C GLU A 10 0.76 21.53 25.25
N ALA A 11 0.42 20.77 26.29
CA ALA A 11 1.43 20.11 27.12
C ALA A 11 2.24 19.07 26.33
N LEU A 12 1.59 18.32 25.45
CA LEU A 12 2.25 17.37 24.54
C LEU A 12 3.12 18.08 23.49
N SER A 13 2.65 19.19 22.93
CA SER A 13 3.44 20.00 21.98
C SER A 13 4.72 20.53 22.64
N LEU A 14 4.63 21.01 23.88
CA LEU A 14 5.79 21.43 24.69
C LEU A 14 6.76 20.26 24.99
N GLU A 15 6.26 19.04 25.21
CA GLU A 15 7.13 17.88 25.41
C GLU A 15 7.90 17.52 24.13
N ILE A 16 7.23 17.55 22.98
CA ILE A 16 7.84 17.36 21.66
C ILE A 16 8.93 18.42 21.43
N GLU A 17 8.61 19.69 21.70
CA GLU A 17 9.55 20.81 21.58
C GLU A 17 10.80 20.58 22.44
N ARG A 18 10.63 20.22 23.73
CA ARG A 18 11.73 19.93 24.65
C ARG A 18 12.60 18.77 24.17
N LYS A 19 11.98 17.68 23.67
CA LYS A 19 12.73 16.52 23.13
C LYS A 19 13.56 16.91 21.91
N LEU A 20 13.01 17.72 21.00
CA LEU A 20 13.73 18.22 19.82
C LEU A 20 14.87 19.17 20.20
N GLN A 21 14.65 20.10 21.14
CA GLN A 21 15.72 20.97 21.65
C GLN A 21 16.86 20.16 22.28
N LYS A 22 16.53 19.12 23.06
CA LYS A 22 17.54 18.21 23.62
C LYS A 22 18.33 17.48 22.52
N ALA A 23 17.65 17.07 21.45
CA ALA A 23 18.28 16.42 20.30
C ALA A 23 19.22 17.36 19.51
N LEU A 24 18.89 18.65 19.41
CA LEU A 24 19.80 19.66 18.84
C LEU A 24 21.08 19.78 19.67
N ASN A 25 20.93 19.94 20.99
CA ASN A 25 22.03 20.19 21.91
C ASN A 25 22.93 18.96 22.13
N SER A 26 22.40 17.74 21.98
CA SER A 26 23.10 16.50 22.30
C SER A 26 23.45 15.69 21.06
N ASN A 27 24.63 15.94 20.46
CA ASN A 27 25.04 15.29 19.20
C ASN A 27 25.12 13.75 19.30
N SER A 28 25.58 13.21 20.44
CA SER A 28 25.73 11.76 20.65
C SER A 28 24.40 11.02 20.84
N GLN A 29 23.39 11.66 21.42
CA GLN A 29 22.08 11.07 21.71
C GLN A 29 21.01 11.43 20.67
N ARG A 30 21.34 12.31 19.70
CA ARG A 30 20.37 12.87 18.75
C ARG A 30 19.56 11.81 18.02
N LEU A 31 20.22 10.79 17.49
CA LEU A 31 19.55 9.69 16.77
C LEU A 31 18.54 8.98 17.66
N GLN A 32 18.96 8.61 18.87
CA GLN A 32 18.13 7.88 19.83
C GLN A 32 16.91 8.72 20.27
N LEU A 33 17.12 10.02 20.53
CA LEU A 33 16.05 10.94 20.91
C LEU A 33 15.01 11.11 19.79
N LEU A 34 15.45 11.23 18.53
CA LEU A 34 14.55 11.33 17.39
C LEU A 34 13.80 10.02 17.13
N GLN A 35 14.46 8.88 17.31
CA GLN A 35 13.81 7.57 17.20
C GLN A 35 12.75 7.37 18.29
N GLN A 36 13.05 7.75 19.54
CA GLN A 36 12.10 7.72 20.65
C GLN A 36 10.91 8.64 20.38
N LEU A 37 11.17 9.88 19.95
CA LEU A 37 10.12 10.83 19.62
C LEU A 37 9.22 10.31 18.49
N PHE A 38 9.80 9.73 17.44
CA PHE A 38 9.03 9.09 16.37
C PHE A 38 8.15 7.95 16.90
N ALA A 39 8.70 7.07 17.75
CA ALA A 39 7.94 5.98 18.35
C ALA A 39 6.77 6.50 19.20
N ASP A 40 7.02 7.50 20.05
CA ASP A 40 6.01 8.11 20.92
C ASP A 40 4.86 8.74 20.11
N ILE A 41 5.18 9.46 19.03
CA ILE A 41 4.18 10.09 18.15
C ILE A 41 3.37 9.06 17.36
N ALA A 42 3.99 7.93 17.00
CA ALA A 42 3.34 6.84 16.28
C ALA A 42 2.52 5.90 17.20
N LEU A 43 2.50 6.13 18.53
CA LEU A 43 1.70 5.34 19.46
C LEU A 43 0.21 5.50 19.17
N LYS A 44 -0.51 4.40 19.38
CA LYS A 44 -1.98 4.38 19.41
C LYS A 44 -2.46 5.07 20.68
N VAL A 45 -3.56 5.80 20.57
CA VAL A 45 -4.22 6.42 21.71
C VAL A 45 -5.03 5.35 22.45
N ASP A 46 -4.84 5.26 23.77
CA ASP A 46 -5.59 4.34 24.62
C ASP A 46 -7.09 4.64 24.58
N ASP A 47 -7.93 3.60 24.64
CA ASP A 47 -9.41 3.71 24.56
C ASP A 47 -9.98 4.69 25.61
N ARG A 48 -9.38 4.75 26.80
CA ARG A 48 -9.78 5.69 27.87
C ARG A 48 -9.50 7.16 27.52
N ALA A 49 -8.42 7.43 26.77
CA ALA A 49 -8.10 8.77 26.29
C ALA A 49 -8.92 9.14 25.05
N ARG A 50 -9.25 8.15 24.22
CA ARG A 50 -10.13 8.30 23.05
C ARG A 50 -11.49 8.85 23.43
N ASP A 51 -12.14 8.29 24.46
CA ASP A 51 -13.47 8.75 24.90
C ASP A 51 -13.46 10.21 25.37
N VAL A 52 -12.40 10.66 26.04
CA VAL A 52 -12.26 12.05 26.50
C VAL A 52 -12.07 13.02 25.33
N ILE A 53 -11.39 12.57 24.26
CA ILE A 53 -11.07 13.39 23.09
C ILE A 53 -12.23 13.41 22.07
N LEU A 54 -12.89 12.27 21.84
CA LEU A 54 -13.95 12.10 20.83
C LEU A 54 -15.36 12.45 21.32
N SER A 55 -15.71 12.22 22.60
CA SER A 55 -17.04 12.60 23.14
C SER A 55 -17.32 14.11 23.12
N THR A 56 -16.34 14.93 22.72
CA THR A 56 -16.46 16.38 22.59
C THR A 56 -16.81 16.83 21.15
N ASN A 57 -16.79 15.93 20.16
CA ASN A 57 -16.97 16.22 18.73
C ASN A 57 -18.25 15.63 18.11
N ASP A 58 -19.24 15.20 18.91
CA ASP A 58 -20.47 14.59 18.39
C ASP A 58 -21.45 15.65 17.84
N ASP A 59 -21.18 16.11 16.62
CA ASP A 59 -22.15 16.69 15.70
C ASP A 59 -21.99 15.98 14.34
N GLY A 60 -22.69 14.87 14.16
CA GLY A 60 -22.87 14.23 12.85
C GLY A 60 -22.46 12.76 12.81
N ILE A 61 -23.43 11.89 13.08
CA ILE A 61 -23.35 10.44 12.91
C ILE A 61 -23.03 10.11 11.43
N ALA A 62 -21.80 9.67 11.16
CA ALA A 62 -21.50 8.88 9.97
C ALA A 62 -21.65 7.39 10.33
N PRO A 63 -22.16 6.54 9.42
CA PRO A 63 -22.39 5.14 9.73
C PRO A 63 -21.04 4.46 9.99
N VAL A 64 -20.97 3.79 11.14
CA VAL A 64 -19.85 2.94 11.55
C VAL A 64 -19.80 1.77 10.58
N ASP A 65 -18.93 1.87 9.57
CA ASP A 65 -18.61 0.74 8.73
C ASP A 65 -17.68 -0.18 9.55
N GLU A 66 -18.11 -1.43 9.77
CA GLU A 66 -17.43 -2.47 10.56
C GLU A 66 -16.14 -2.99 9.87
N ARG A 67 -15.31 -2.10 9.31
CA ARG A 67 -14.03 -2.42 8.70
C ARG A 67 -12.89 -1.90 9.55
N GLU A 68 -12.32 -2.80 10.33
CA GLU A 68 -11.01 -2.71 11.02
C GLU A 68 -10.75 -1.41 11.80
N ASP A 69 -11.07 -1.44 13.10
CA ASP A 69 -10.21 -0.89 14.16
C ASP A 69 -9.55 0.47 13.83
N THR A 70 -10.36 1.51 13.56
CA THR A 70 -9.86 2.90 13.38
C THR A 70 -9.38 3.45 14.73
N ARG A 71 -8.27 2.89 15.21
CA ARG A 71 -7.58 3.28 16.44
C ARG A 71 -6.74 4.51 16.11
N LEU A 72 -7.20 5.66 16.60
CA LEU A 72 -6.52 6.95 16.40
C LEU A 72 -5.09 6.89 16.93
N CYS A 73 -4.14 7.35 16.14
CA CYS A 73 -2.75 7.53 16.56
C CYS A 73 -2.52 8.97 17.05
N PHE A 74 -1.54 9.18 17.94
CA PHE A 74 -1.26 10.53 18.48
C PHE A 74 -0.92 11.55 17.40
N TYR A 75 -0.22 11.14 16.35
CA TYR A 75 0.12 12.04 15.24
C TYR A 75 -1.11 12.64 14.54
N GLU A 76 -2.22 11.90 14.46
CA GLU A 76 -3.44 12.39 13.81
C GLU A 76 -4.06 13.55 14.60
N ILE A 77 -4.04 13.42 15.93
CA ILE A 77 -4.57 14.44 16.83
C ILE A 77 -3.66 15.66 16.83
N LEU A 78 -2.34 15.45 16.87
CA LEU A 78 -1.35 16.52 16.84
C LEU A 78 -1.35 17.27 15.51
N ALA A 79 -1.46 16.59 14.37
CA ALA A 79 -1.55 17.23 13.07
C ALA A 79 -2.78 18.16 12.97
N ASN A 80 -3.92 17.70 13.47
CA ASN A 80 -5.13 18.52 13.58
C ASN A 80 -4.97 19.71 14.54
N HIS A 81 -4.28 19.49 15.66
CA HIS A 81 -4.01 20.53 16.63
C HIS A 81 -3.11 21.63 16.03
N PHE A 82 -2.04 21.28 15.32
CA PHE A 82 -1.14 22.25 14.71
C PHE A 82 -1.78 23.05 13.59
N VAL A 83 -2.79 22.53 12.91
CA VAL A 83 -3.62 23.34 11.99
C VAL A 83 -4.42 24.38 12.78
N LYS A 84 -5.07 23.99 13.89
CA LYS A 84 -5.90 24.88 14.71
C LYS A 84 -5.09 25.93 15.48
N VAL A 85 -3.88 25.56 15.92
CA VAL A 85 -2.95 26.41 16.68
C VAL A 85 -1.60 26.44 15.94
N PRO A 86 -1.48 27.25 14.88
CA PRO A 86 -0.29 27.23 14.02
C PRO A 86 0.98 27.70 14.73
N GLU A 87 0.86 28.53 15.77
CA GLU A 87 2.02 29.05 16.52
C GLU A 87 2.79 27.97 17.29
N SER A 88 2.09 26.99 17.89
CA SER A 88 2.76 25.86 18.55
C SER A 88 3.44 24.95 17.53
N GLY A 89 2.77 24.70 16.40
CA GLY A 89 3.33 23.97 15.27
C GLY A 89 4.59 24.62 14.69
N ARG A 90 4.60 25.95 14.53
CA ARG A 90 5.75 26.71 13.99
C ARG A 90 7.02 26.51 14.80
N ARG A 91 6.95 26.58 16.14
CA ARG A 91 8.11 26.36 17.01
C ARG A 91 8.74 24.98 16.80
N ILE A 92 7.90 23.96 16.72
CA ILE A 92 8.33 22.58 16.48
C ILE A 92 8.91 22.45 15.06
N LEU A 93 8.26 23.03 14.07
CA LEU A 93 8.71 23.02 12.68
C LEU A 93 10.11 23.62 12.53
N ASP A 94 10.38 24.77 13.16
CA ASP A 94 11.69 25.43 13.11
C ASP A 94 12.81 24.54 13.69
N LEU A 95 12.51 23.76 14.74
CA LEU A 95 13.45 22.80 15.31
C LEU A 95 13.68 21.61 14.37
N ILE A 96 12.63 21.09 13.74
CA ILE A 96 12.75 19.98 12.77
C ILE A 96 13.57 20.42 11.55
N VAL A 97 13.37 21.65 11.06
CA VAL A 97 14.14 22.22 9.94
C VAL A 97 15.64 22.26 10.26
N GLN A 98 16.04 22.55 11.50
CA GLN A 98 17.44 22.49 11.92
C GLN A 98 17.98 21.05 11.98
N LEU A 99 17.10 20.07 12.17
CA LEU A 99 17.42 18.63 12.27
C LEU A 99 17.21 17.87 10.95
N TRP A 100 16.93 18.55 9.83
CA TRP A 100 16.49 17.93 8.58
C TRP A 100 17.46 16.89 7.99
N SER A 101 18.76 17.06 8.25
CA SER A 101 19.80 16.14 7.79
C SER A 101 19.83 14.82 8.55
N GLN A 102 19.08 14.72 9.65
CA GLN A 102 19.07 13.57 10.53
C GLN A 102 17.99 12.57 10.11
N SER A 103 18.26 11.28 10.34
CA SER A 103 17.24 10.24 10.21
C SER A 103 16.07 10.51 11.15
N PHE A 104 14.87 10.05 10.76
CA PHE A 104 13.58 10.30 11.43
C PHE A 104 13.05 11.73 11.36
N ALA A 105 13.85 12.76 11.08
CA ALA A 105 13.35 14.13 10.99
C ALA A 105 12.23 14.28 9.95
N ALA A 106 12.45 13.77 8.73
CA ALA A 106 11.42 13.75 7.68
C ALA A 106 10.19 12.90 8.06
N ASN A 107 10.40 11.80 8.81
CA ASN A 107 9.31 10.92 9.25
C ASN A 107 8.41 11.64 10.27
N ILE A 108 9.02 12.28 11.27
CA ILE A 108 8.32 13.08 12.28
C ILE A 108 7.60 14.25 11.61
N PHE A 109 8.25 14.93 10.65
CA PHE A 109 7.66 15.98 9.86
C PHE A 109 6.40 15.50 9.13
N ALA A 110 6.48 14.38 8.41
CA ALA A 110 5.34 13.82 7.68
C ALA A 110 4.17 13.47 8.62
N LEU A 111 4.45 12.90 9.80
CA LEU A 111 3.41 12.56 10.76
C LEU A 111 2.73 13.79 11.38
N LEU A 112 3.50 14.79 11.79
CA LEU A 112 2.97 15.96 12.52
C LEU A 112 2.44 17.07 11.62
N PHE A 113 2.98 17.25 10.41
CA PHE A 113 2.73 18.43 9.57
C PHE A 113 2.11 18.11 8.21
N HIS A 114 1.67 16.86 7.96
CA HIS A 114 1.00 16.52 6.70
C HIS A 114 -0.22 17.39 6.42
N ARG A 115 -1.07 17.68 7.43
CA ARG A 115 -2.22 18.58 7.26
C ARG A 115 -1.83 20.06 7.21
N TRP A 116 -0.91 20.44 8.08
CA TRP A 116 -0.43 21.82 8.19
C TRP A 116 0.10 22.37 6.86
N LEU A 117 0.79 21.53 6.08
CA LEU A 117 1.34 21.91 4.77
C LEU A 117 0.26 22.40 3.78
N PHE A 118 -0.94 21.85 3.85
CA PHE A 118 -2.03 22.15 2.91
C PHE A 118 -3.06 23.12 3.50
N GLU A 119 -3.23 23.15 4.82
CA GLU A 119 -4.29 23.95 5.46
C GLU A 119 -3.81 25.30 5.98
N VAL A 120 -2.51 25.46 6.26
CA VAL A 120 -1.94 26.72 6.78
C VAL A 120 -1.15 27.45 5.68
N PRO A 121 -1.35 28.76 5.50
CA PRO A 121 -0.61 29.53 4.49
C PRO A 121 0.89 29.55 4.80
N LEU A 122 1.71 29.20 3.80
CA LEU A 122 3.17 29.16 3.87
C LEU A 122 3.78 30.41 3.22
N ASP A 123 4.77 30.99 3.89
CA ASP A 123 5.53 32.12 3.35
C ASP A 123 6.63 31.62 2.40
N GLY A 124 6.33 31.62 1.10
CA GLY A 124 7.33 31.46 0.04
C GLY A 124 7.40 30.09 -0.65
N LYS A 125 7.72 30.12 -1.95
CA LYS A 125 7.75 28.93 -2.83
C LYS A 125 8.88 27.95 -2.51
N GLU A 126 10.03 28.42 -2.04
CA GLU A 126 11.16 27.55 -1.69
C GLU A 126 10.89 26.70 -0.45
N VAL A 127 10.18 27.30 0.52
CA VAL A 127 9.75 26.63 1.76
C VAL A 127 8.76 25.51 1.42
N SER A 128 7.77 25.80 0.58
CA SER A 128 6.83 24.80 0.06
C SER A 128 7.55 23.63 -0.63
N LEU A 129 8.56 23.88 -1.47
CA LEU A 129 9.30 22.81 -2.16
C LEU A 129 10.05 21.90 -1.18
N ARG A 130 10.79 22.49 -0.22
CA ARG A 130 11.54 21.71 0.78
C ARG A 130 10.63 20.85 1.63
N TYR A 131 9.51 21.42 2.10
CA TYR A 131 8.54 20.71 2.93
C TYR A 131 7.82 19.62 2.16
N SER A 132 7.40 19.89 0.93
CA SER A 132 6.74 18.88 0.09
C SER A 132 7.65 17.69 -0.20
N SER A 133 8.95 17.94 -0.45
CA SER A 133 9.93 16.88 -0.67
C SER A 133 10.11 16.00 0.58
N ALA A 134 10.17 16.62 1.76
CA ALA A 134 10.29 15.86 3.00
C ALA A 134 9.01 15.16 3.42
N LEU A 135 7.84 15.69 3.09
CA LEU A 135 6.58 14.97 3.26
C LEU A 135 6.63 13.66 2.46
N VAL A 136 6.98 13.72 1.17
CA VAL A 136 7.09 12.52 0.33
C VAL A 136 8.15 11.54 0.86
N GLN A 137 9.33 12.04 1.25
CA GLN A 137 10.39 11.18 1.79
C GLN A 137 10.01 10.56 3.15
N GLY A 138 9.43 11.35 4.04
CA GLY A 138 8.97 10.92 5.35
C GLY A 138 7.84 9.90 5.25
N ALA A 139 6.83 10.18 4.43
CA ALA A 139 5.72 9.28 4.11
C ALA A 139 6.23 7.96 3.50
N THR A 140 7.20 8.03 2.58
CA THR A 140 7.86 6.82 2.03
C THR A 140 8.45 5.96 3.14
N ASN A 141 9.20 6.55 4.06
CA ASN A 141 9.86 5.82 5.13
C ASN A 141 8.85 5.19 6.11
N VAL A 142 7.81 5.92 6.52
CA VAL A 142 6.81 5.40 7.47
C VAL A 142 5.94 4.31 6.85
N PHE A 143 5.56 4.42 5.57
CA PHE A 143 4.83 3.35 4.90
C PHE A 143 5.68 2.09 4.70
N TRP A 144 7.00 2.23 4.55
CA TRP A 144 7.90 1.08 4.57
C TRP A 144 7.98 0.40 5.93
N ILE A 145 7.84 1.14 7.04
CA ILE A 145 7.74 0.55 8.39
C ILE A 145 6.48 -0.30 8.49
N ASP A 146 5.35 0.18 7.99
CA ASP A 146 4.09 -0.57 7.93
C ASP A 146 4.23 -1.87 7.11
N ILE A 147 4.87 -1.81 5.94
CA ILE A 147 5.19 -3.01 5.15
C ILE A 147 6.07 -3.99 5.93
N GLN A 148 7.13 -3.51 6.57
CA GLN A 148 8.08 -4.37 7.29
C GLN A 148 7.45 -5.03 8.52
N THR A 149 6.58 -4.32 9.21
CA THR A 149 5.86 -4.82 10.38
C THR A 149 4.57 -5.57 10.00
N ASN A 150 4.17 -5.51 8.73
CA ASN A 150 2.88 -6.02 8.24
C ASN A 150 1.69 -5.46 9.05
N THR A 151 1.73 -4.15 9.30
CA THR A 151 0.68 -3.42 10.02
C THR A 151 0.25 -2.21 9.20
N ARG A 152 -0.85 -1.57 9.59
CA ARG A 152 -1.44 -0.41 8.90
C ARG A 152 -1.49 0.80 9.83
N HIS A 153 -0.43 1.05 10.59
CA HIS A 153 -0.40 2.14 11.58
C HIS A 153 -0.54 3.52 10.94
N PHE A 154 -0.09 3.69 9.69
CA PHE A 154 -0.07 4.96 8.99
C PHE A 154 -1.13 5.05 7.89
N LEU A 155 -2.18 4.22 7.95
CA LEU A 155 -3.29 4.22 7.00
C LEU A 155 -3.98 5.59 6.91
N SER A 156 -4.20 6.27 8.02
CA SER A 156 -4.85 7.59 8.02
C SER A 156 -4.02 8.66 7.30
N LEU A 157 -2.69 8.62 7.43
CA LEU A 157 -1.79 9.48 6.66
C LEU A 157 -1.90 9.15 5.17
N TYR A 158 -1.92 7.86 4.81
CA TYR A 158 -2.09 7.44 3.41
C TYR A 158 -3.41 7.93 2.82
N ASN A 159 -4.53 7.73 3.53
CA ASN A 159 -5.85 8.14 3.08
C ASN A 159 -5.95 9.66 2.92
N TYR A 160 -5.41 10.44 3.87
CA TYR A 160 -5.37 11.90 3.73
C TYR A 160 -4.60 12.32 2.47
N LEU A 161 -3.42 11.74 2.25
CA LEU A 161 -2.60 12.07 1.08
C LEU A 161 -3.24 11.63 -0.24
N LEU A 162 -3.99 10.54 -0.25
CA LEU A 162 -4.70 10.06 -1.44
C LEU A 162 -5.97 10.88 -1.70
N GLU A 163 -6.90 10.87 -0.75
CA GLU A 163 -8.27 11.37 -0.94
C GLU A 163 -8.35 12.89 -0.79
N GLU A 164 -7.70 13.48 0.21
CA GLU A 164 -7.81 14.92 0.47
C GLU A 164 -6.76 15.76 -0.26
N VAL A 165 -5.65 15.15 -0.70
CA VAL A 165 -4.56 15.87 -1.38
C VAL A 165 -4.45 15.49 -2.86
N ALA A 166 -4.21 14.22 -3.18
CA ALA A 166 -3.93 13.82 -4.57
C ALA A 166 -5.17 13.89 -5.47
N LEU A 167 -6.35 13.51 -4.95
CA LEU A 167 -7.62 13.56 -5.69
C LEU A 167 -8.30 14.94 -5.65
N VAL A 168 -7.73 15.93 -4.95
CA VAL A 168 -8.27 17.30 -4.87
C VAL A 168 -7.32 18.27 -5.59
N PRO A 169 -7.63 18.70 -6.82
CA PRO A 169 -6.74 19.55 -7.63
C PRO A 169 -6.31 20.84 -6.92
N ASP A 170 -7.21 21.47 -6.16
CA ASP A 170 -6.94 22.70 -5.42
C ASP A 170 -5.86 22.48 -4.35
N GLN A 171 -5.88 21.33 -3.67
CA GLN A 171 -4.88 20.99 -2.66
C GLN A 171 -3.55 20.60 -3.31
N LEU A 172 -3.59 19.82 -4.38
CA LEU A 172 -2.41 19.46 -5.16
C LEU A 172 -1.67 20.69 -5.71
N SER A 173 -2.41 21.75 -6.06
CA SER A 173 -1.82 22.99 -6.58
C SER A 173 -0.94 23.75 -5.56
N LYS A 174 -1.09 23.45 -4.26
CA LYS A 174 -0.30 24.08 -3.18
C LYS A 174 1.14 23.58 -3.11
N ILE A 175 1.42 22.42 -3.69
CA ILE A 175 2.76 21.85 -3.75
C ILE A 175 3.36 21.99 -5.15
N SER A 176 4.68 21.97 -5.23
CA SER A 176 5.36 22.02 -6.53
C SER A 176 4.98 20.82 -7.40
N VAL A 177 4.93 21.01 -8.72
CA VAL A 177 4.64 19.94 -9.70
C VAL A 177 5.57 18.74 -9.51
N GLN A 178 6.84 18.98 -9.17
CA GLN A 178 7.81 17.91 -8.94
C GLN A 178 7.47 17.10 -7.68
N ALA A 179 7.04 17.76 -6.61
CA ALA A 179 6.59 17.07 -5.41
C ALA A 179 5.26 16.34 -5.62
N GLY A 180 4.34 16.92 -6.39
CA GLY A 180 3.09 16.24 -6.81
C GLY A 180 3.37 14.95 -7.57
N ARG A 181 4.30 14.98 -8.53
CA ARG A 181 4.78 13.75 -9.20
C ARG A 181 5.34 12.74 -8.21
N GLY A 182 6.20 13.18 -7.29
CA GLY A 182 6.74 12.32 -6.23
C GLY A 182 5.66 11.69 -5.34
N LEU A 183 4.63 12.46 -5.00
CA LEU A 183 3.48 12.00 -4.22
C LEU A 183 2.70 10.92 -4.97
N PHE A 184 2.41 11.10 -6.25
CA PHE A 184 1.69 10.08 -7.04
C PHE A 184 2.51 8.79 -7.19
N LEU A 185 3.83 8.87 -7.40
CA LEU A 185 4.68 7.67 -7.43
C LEU A 185 4.71 6.97 -6.06
N LEU A 186 4.76 7.74 -4.96
CA LEU A 186 4.63 7.21 -3.61
C LEU A 186 3.29 6.48 -3.42
N LEU A 187 2.17 7.15 -3.69
CA LEU A 187 0.83 6.58 -3.51
C LEU A 187 0.63 5.32 -4.36
N SER A 188 1.18 5.30 -5.58
CA SER A 188 1.16 4.14 -6.48
C SER A 188 1.76 2.89 -5.82
N ARG A 189 2.91 3.04 -5.13
CA ARG A 189 3.60 1.91 -4.47
C ARG A 189 2.78 1.27 -3.37
N PHE A 190 2.02 2.05 -2.61
CA PHE A 190 1.36 1.59 -1.38
C PHE A 190 -0.16 1.41 -1.51
N MET A 191 -0.76 1.75 -2.67
CA MET A 191 -2.21 1.64 -2.88
C MET A 191 -2.77 0.23 -2.64
N LEU A 192 -2.09 -0.79 -3.15
CA LEU A 192 -2.52 -2.18 -2.95
C LEU A 192 -2.33 -2.64 -1.50
N PHE A 193 -1.35 -2.09 -0.77
CA PHE A 193 -1.10 -2.45 0.62
C PHE A 193 -2.21 -1.99 1.56
N TYR A 194 -2.69 -0.77 1.34
CA TYR A 194 -3.75 -0.13 2.12
C TYR A 194 -5.17 -0.38 1.58
N ASP A 195 -5.33 -1.31 0.63
CA ASP A 195 -6.63 -1.69 0.04
C ASP A 195 -7.42 -0.52 -0.61
N GLN A 196 -6.71 0.47 -1.15
CA GLN A 196 -7.29 1.65 -1.80
C GLN A 196 -7.39 1.51 -3.33
N ASP A 197 -7.33 0.28 -3.84
CA ASP A 197 -7.37 -0.02 -5.27
C ASP A 197 -8.73 0.31 -5.93
N HIS A 198 -9.81 0.41 -5.16
CA HIS A 198 -11.10 0.89 -5.67
C HIS A 198 -11.06 2.34 -6.18
N LEU A 199 -10.07 3.14 -5.74
CA LEU A 199 -9.85 4.52 -6.20
C LEU A 199 -8.94 4.62 -7.43
N LEU A 200 -8.45 3.50 -7.97
CA LEU A 200 -7.45 3.51 -9.04
C LEU A 200 -7.88 4.31 -10.27
N ALA A 201 -9.14 4.17 -10.71
CA ALA A 201 -9.64 4.88 -11.89
C ALA A 201 -9.55 6.42 -11.70
N SER A 202 -10.08 6.92 -10.57
CA SER A 202 -10.00 8.33 -10.20
C SER A 202 -8.55 8.79 -10.04
N PHE A 203 -7.71 7.95 -9.44
CA PHE A 203 -6.29 8.23 -9.25
C PHE A 203 -5.52 8.37 -10.57
N LEU A 204 -5.81 7.52 -11.56
CA LEU A 204 -5.17 7.60 -12.88
C LEU A 204 -5.66 8.81 -13.69
N GLU A 205 -6.90 9.26 -13.48
CA GLU A 205 -7.44 10.47 -14.10
C GLU A 205 -6.73 11.74 -13.59
N HIS A 206 -6.43 11.79 -12.29
CA HIS A 206 -5.76 12.93 -11.64
C HIS A 206 -4.22 12.87 -11.74
N PHE A 207 -3.66 11.85 -12.40
CA PHE A 207 -2.23 11.61 -12.41
C PHE A 207 -1.47 12.76 -13.11
N PRO A 208 -0.42 13.32 -12.49
CA PRO A 208 0.28 14.48 -13.03
C PRO A 208 1.03 14.12 -14.31
N THR A 209 1.11 15.07 -15.24
CA THR A 209 1.84 14.88 -16.48
C THR A 209 3.35 14.87 -16.23
N PHE A 210 4.06 13.91 -16.81
CA PHE A 210 5.52 13.80 -16.72
C PHE A 210 6.17 14.30 -18.02
N PRO A 211 7.34 14.97 -17.93
CA PRO A 211 8.05 15.46 -19.12
C PRO A 211 8.47 14.31 -20.04
N ASN A 212 8.73 13.13 -19.47
CA ASN A 212 9.16 11.94 -20.20
C ASN A 212 8.00 11.01 -20.58
N SER A 213 6.75 11.47 -20.51
CA SER A 213 5.55 10.67 -20.83
C SER A 213 5.60 10.08 -22.24
N PHE A 214 6.15 10.80 -23.23
CA PHE A 214 6.37 10.27 -24.58
C PHE A 214 7.22 8.98 -24.61
N LEU A 215 8.20 8.86 -23.71
CA LEU A 215 9.10 7.71 -23.63
C LEU A 215 8.56 6.58 -22.77
N VAL A 216 7.87 6.92 -21.67
CA VAL A 216 7.41 5.94 -20.69
C VAL A 216 6.00 5.44 -21.03
N GLY A 217 5.09 6.35 -21.38
CA GLY A 217 3.68 6.07 -21.60
C GLY A 217 2.78 6.98 -20.76
N GLY A 218 1.56 6.51 -20.53
CA GLY A 218 0.52 7.24 -19.81
C GLY A 218 0.55 7.03 -18.28
N PRO A 219 -0.44 7.57 -17.55
CA PRO A 219 -0.60 7.37 -16.11
C PRO A 219 -0.53 5.90 -15.67
N ALA A 220 -1.23 5.01 -16.39
CA ALA A 220 -1.25 3.58 -16.10
C ALA A 220 0.14 2.95 -16.21
N ASP A 221 0.98 3.41 -17.15
CA ASP A 221 2.35 2.93 -17.29
C ASP A 221 3.21 3.32 -16.08
N TYR A 222 3.13 4.57 -15.63
CA TYR A 222 3.85 5.02 -14.43
C TYR A 222 3.42 4.25 -13.18
N TYR A 223 2.11 4.08 -13.00
CA TYR A 223 1.55 3.31 -11.88
C TYR A 223 2.08 1.87 -11.88
N VAL A 224 2.01 1.17 -13.02
CA VAL A 224 2.45 -0.22 -13.14
C VAL A 224 3.96 -0.35 -13.00
N ILE A 225 4.75 0.62 -13.47
CA ILE A 225 6.21 0.63 -13.26
C ILE A 225 6.53 0.71 -11.77
N GLU A 226 5.90 1.62 -11.03
CA GLU A 226 6.12 1.76 -9.59
C GLU A 226 5.67 0.53 -8.81
N LEU A 227 4.53 -0.06 -9.16
CA LEU A 227 4.10 -1.34 -8.59
C LEU A 227 5.09 -2.47 -8.89
N THR A 228 5.58 -2.56 -10.12
CA THR A 228 6.55 -3.59 -10.51
C THR A 228 7.84 -3.46 -9.71
N ASP A 229 8.31 -2.23 -9.51
CA ASP A 229 9.52 -1.95 -8.71
C ASP A 229 9.30 -2.19 -7.23
N GLN A 230 8.08 -1.96 -6.73
CA GLN A 230 7.70 -2.30 -5.38
C GLN A 230 7.76 -3.82 -5.16
N LEU A 231 7.15 -4.62 -6.04
CA LEU A 231 7.14 -6.08 -5.93
C LEU A 231 8.54 -6.67 -5.79
N GLN A 232 9.52 -6.15 -6.54
CA GLN A 232 10.91 -6.62 -6.50
C GLN A 232 11.62 -6.30 -5.17
N LYS A 233 11.17 -5.27 -4.45
CA LYS A 233 11.73 -4.84 -3.17
C LYS A 233 11.08 -5.51 -1.97
N LEU A 234 9.87 -6.07 -2.14
CA LEU A 234 9.13 -6.73 -1.05
C LEU A 234 9.85 -8.01 -0.60
N LYS A 235 10.19 -8.04 0.69
CA LYS A 235 10.79 -9.22 1.35
C LYS A 235 9.84 -9.91 2.32
N VAL A 236 8.74 -9.24 2.68
CA VAL A 236 7.73 -9.75 3.62
C VAL A 236 6.73 -10.58 2.84
N GLU A 237 6.75 -11.89 3.03
CA GLU A 237 5.91 -12.85 2.29
C GLU A 237 4.40 -12.56 2.33
N PRO A 238 3.75 -12.34 3.50
CA PRO A 238 2.31 -12.08 3.52
C PRO A 238 1.96 -10.80 2.74
N VAL A 239 2.81 -9.77 2.80
CA VAL A 239 2.62 -8.54 2.02
C VAL A 239 2.76 -8.82 0.53
N LEU A 240 3.79 -9.58 0.11
CA LEU A 240 3.95 -9.94 -1.30
C LEU A 240 2.75 -10.74 -1.84
N LEU A 241 2.24 -11.70 -1.06
CA LEU A 241 1.04 -12.45 -1.40
C LEU A 241 -0.18 -11.54 -1.53
N HIS A 242 -0.33 -10.58 -0.61
CA HIS A 242 -1.39 -9.58 -0.66
C HIS A 242 -1.35 -8.79 -1.97
N TYR A 243 -0.20 -8.20 -2.30
CA TYR A 243 0.00 -7.48 -3.57
C TYR A 243 -0.34 -8.36 -4.78
N LEU A 244 0.20 -9.58 -4.85
CA LEU A 244 -0.07 -10.50 -5.96
C LEU A 244 -1.57 -10.77 -6.12
N SER A 245 -2.30 -10.96 -5.01
CA SER A 245 -3.75 -11.19 -5.08
C SER A 245 -4.53 -9.98 -5.59
N ARG A 246 -4.08 -8.77 -5.24
CA ARG A 246 -4.72 -7.51 -5.66
C ARG A 246 -4.34 -7.07 -7.07
N LEU A 247 -3.22 -7.51 -7.65
CA LEU A 247 -2.80 -7.15 -9.02
C LEU A 247 -3.84 -7.47 -10.12
N THR A 248 -4.86 -8.26 -9.81
CA THR A 248 -6.00 -8.52 -10.70
C THR A 248 -6.70 -7.23 -11.15
N ILE A 249 -6.65 -6.15 -10.37
CA ILE A 249 -7.15 -4.82 -10.77
C ILE A 249 -6.49 -4.29 -12.06
N LEU A 250 -5.28 -4.73 -12.40
CA LEU A 250 -4.61 -4.26 -13.63
C LEU A 250 -5.22 -4.85 -14.91
N GLN A 251 -6.17 -5.78 -14.79
CA GLN A 251 -6.80 -6.40 -15.95
C GLN A 251 -7.57 -5.38 -16.78
N GLY A 252 -7.27 -5.31 -18.08
CA GLY A 252 -7.92 -4.39 -19.01
C GLY A 252 -7.29 -3.00 -19.08
N LEU A 253 -6.24 -2.71 -18.30
CA LEU A 253 -5.48 -1.48 -18.47
C LEU A 253 -4.68 -1.51 -19.77
N GLU A 254 -4.80 -0.44 -20.55
CA GLU A 254 -4.00 -0.24 -21.75
C GLU A 254 -2.58 0.19 -21.36
N LEU A 255 -1.64 -0.74 -21.45
CA LEU A 255 -0.24 -0.52 -21.10
C LEU A 255 0.64 -0.54 -22.35
N ARG A 256 1.70 0.25 -22.34
CA ARG A 256 2.75 0.17 -23.34
C ARG A 256 3.41 -1.22 -23.29
N MET A 257 3.82 -1.72 -24.45
CA MET A 257 4.48 -3.03 -24.56
C MET A 257 5.71 -3.17 -23.66
N SER A 258 6.49 -2.10 -23.47
CA SER A 258 7.65 -2.09 -22.56
C SER A 258 7.25 -2.32 -21.11
N THR A 259 6.22 -1.60 -20.64
CA THR A 259 5.69 -1.71 -19.27
C THR A 259 5.07 -3.08 -19.02
N SER A 260 4.23 -3.52 -19.95
CA SER A 260 3.60 -4.84 -19.96
C SER A 260 4.64 -5.97 -19.90
N THR A 261 5.71 -5.88 -20.70
CA THR A 261 6.81 -6.86 -20.71
C THR A 261 7.58 -6.87 -19.39
N ARG A 262 7.84 -5.69 -18.80
CA ARG A 262 8.51 -5.56 -17.50
C ARG A 262 7.70 -6.22 -16.37
N LEU A 263 6.40 -5.94 -16.30
CA LEU A 263 5.51 -6.56 -15.32
C LEU A 263 5.46 -8.08 -15.51
N LYS A 264 5.32 -8.55 -16.75
CA LYS A 264 5.33 -9.98 -17.09
C LYS A 264 6.61 -10.68 -16.66
N ALA A 265 7.77 -10.06 -16.92
CA ALA A 265 9.07 -10.59 -16.52
C ALA A 265 9.22 -10.64 -14.98
N CYS A 266 8.75 -9.61 -14.29
CA CYS A 266 8.72 -9.56 -12.83
C CYS A 266 7.83 -10.67 -12.24
N LEU A 267 6.62 -10.86 -12.73
CA LEU A 267 5.74 -11.95 -12.27
C LEU A 267 6.33 -13.32 -12.58
N TYR A 268 6.95 -13.48 -13.75
CA TYR A 268 7.60 -14.73 -14.14
C TYR A 268 8.76 -15.09 -13.21
N SER A 269 9.56 -14.12 -12.73
CA SER A 269 10.65 -14.41 -11.80
C SER A 269 10.17 -14.99 -10.47
N PHE A 270 8.95 -14.64 -10.04
CA PHE A 270 8.31 -15.23 -8.86
C PHE A 270 7.76 -16.64 -9.09
N THR A 271 7.73 -17.17 -10.32
CA THR A 271 7.16 -18.50 -10.61
C THR A 271 8.15 -19.66 -10.50
N SER A 272 9.46 -19.38 -10.53
CA SER A 272 10.51 -20.39 -10.55
C SER A 272 11.03 -20.70 -9.13
N PRO A 273 11.29 -21.98 -8.81
CA PRO A 273 11.98 -22.36 -7.58
C PRO A 273 13.49 -22.17 -7.78
N GLY A 274 13.97 -20.92 -7.76
CA GLY A 274 15.38 -20.60 -7.98
C GLY A 274 15.74 -19.19 -7.52
N GLY A 275 17.04 -18.89 -7.58
CA GLY A 275 17.54 -17.54 -7.33
C GLY A 275 17.04 -16.52 -8.36
N PRO A 276 17.09 -15.22 -8.04
CA PRO A 276 17.75 -14.63 -6.87
C PRO A 276 16.89 -14.58 -5.59
N THR A 277 15.57 -14.75 -5.68
CA THR A 277 14.64 -14.49 -4.56
C THR A 277 14.15 -15.74 -3.82
N TYR A 278 14.32 -16.95 -4.39
CA TYR A 278 13.85 -18.22 -3.81
C TYR A 278 12.42 -18.15 -3.25
N PRO A 279 11.41 -17.77 -4.08
CA PRO A 279 10.05 -17.56 -3.62
C PRO A 279 9.44 -18.85 -3.06
N THR A 280 8.62 -18.72 -2.00
CA THR A 280 7.90 -19.87 -1.41
C THR A 280 6.87 -20.46 -2.37
N ARG A 281 6.36 -21.65 -2.05
CA ARG A 281 5.33 -22.30 -2.88
C ARG A 281 4.06 -21.44 -3.00
N ALA A 282 3.67 -20.76 -1.92
CA ALA A 282 2.50 -19.88 -1.92
C ALA A 282 2.71 -18.72 -2.90
N VAL A 283 3.86 -18.04 -2.82
CA VAL A 283 4.22 -16.93 -3.71
C VAL A 283 4.26 -17.39 -5.16
N ARG A 284 4.85 -18.55 -5.45
CA ARG A 284 4.89 -19.11 -6.82
C ARG A 284 3.50 -19.36 -7.39
N HIS A 285 2.59 -19.92 -6.60
CA HIS A 285 1.21 -20.16 -7.03
C HIS A 285 0.43 -18.87 -7.24
N ALA A 286 0.54 -17.91 -6.32
CA ALA A 286 -0.07 -16.58 -6.46
C ALA A 286 0.46 -15.87 -7.72
N ALA A 287 1.77 -15.93 -7.97
CA ALA A 287 2.40 -15.36 -9.15
C ALA A 287 1.89 -16.03 -10.45
N TRP A 288 1.78 -17.37 -10.49
CA TRP A 288 1.21 -18.08 -11.64
C TRP A 288 -0.23 -17.66 -11.91
N ASN A 289 -1.08 -17.60 -10.88
CA ASN A 289 -2.47 -17.21 -11.01
C ASN A 289 -2.60 -15.78 -11.56
N THR A 290 -1.83 -14.85 -11.00
CA THR A 290 -1.79 -13.44 -11.43
C THR A 290 -1.30 -13.32 -12.88
N LEU A 291 -0.21 -14.02 -13.21
CA LEU A 291 0.41 -14.01 -14.53
C LEU A 291 -0.51 -14.58 -15.62
N ASP A 292 -1.28 -15.62 -15.29
CA ASP A 292 -2.25 -16.23 -16.20
C ASP A 292 -3.49 -15.36 -16.41
N LEU A 293 -3.92 -14.63 -15.37
CA LEU A 293 -5.05 -13.72 -15.44
C LEU A 293 -4.71 -12.45 -16.25
N LEU A 294 -3.57 -11.82 -15.97
CA LEU A 294 -3.15 -10.60 -16.67
C LEU A 294 -2.66 -10.85 -18.09
N PHE A 295 -2.05 -12.00 -18.35
CA PHE A 295 -1.49 -12.36 -19.65
C PHE A 295 -2.01 -13.74 -20.09
N PRO A 296 -3.27 -13.83 -20.55
CA PRO A 296 -3.87 -15.10 -20.97
C PRO A 296 -3.19 -15.68 -22.21
N VAL A 297 -2.69 -14.81 -23.10
CA VAL A 297 -1.97 -15.21 -24.30
C VAL A 297 -0.61 -15.81 -23.93
N GLY A 298 -0.45 -17.10 -24.23
CA GLY A 298 0.77 -17.85 -23.90
C GLY A 298 0.72 -18.58 -22.55
N ARG A 299 -0.45 -18.68 -21.90
CA ARG A 299 -0.64 -19.50 -20.69
C ARG A 299 -0.15 -20.94 -20.88
N TYR A 300 -0.69 -21.65 -21.87
CA TYR A 300 -0.34 -23.04 -22.15
C TYR A 300 1.16 -23.27 -22.42
N PRO A 301 1.80 -22.55 -23.37
CA PRO A 301 3.22 -22.77 -23.62
C PRO A 301 4.11 -22.45 -22.40
N ARG A 302 3.76 -21.44 -21.58
CA ARG A 302 4.51 -21.14 -20.34
C ARG A 302 4.49 -22.30 -19.35
N HIS A 303 3.33 -22.93 -19.14
CA HIS A 303 3.21 -24.08 -18.24
C HIS A 303 3.97 -25.30 -18.77
N VAL A 304 3.92 -25.55 -20.08
CA VAL A 304 4.68 -26.63 -20.73
C VAL A 304 6.19 -26.42 -20.59
N ILE A 305 6.68 -25.21 -20.86
CA ILE A 305 8.09 -24.85 -20.71
C ILE A 305 8.53 -25.01 -19.25
N SER A 306 7.72 -24.52 -18.30
CA SER A 306 8.02 -24.65 -16.87
C SER A 306 8.07 -26.10 -16.41
N LEU A 307 7.14 -26.95 -16.90
CA LEU A 307 7.13 -28.38 -16.64
C LEU A 307 8.40 -29.04 -17.19
N PHE A 308 8.77 -28.74 -18.43
CA PHE A 308 9.95 -29.29 -19.08
C PHE A 308 11.23 -28.95 -18.30
N PHE A 309 11.41 -27.69 -17.89
CA PHE A 309 12.55 -27.29 -17.06
C PHE A 309 12.55 -28.00 -15.71
N ARG A 310 11.41 -28.16 -15.03
CA ARG A 310 11.34 -28.92 -13.76
C ARG A 310 11.71 -30.39 -13.93
N LEU A 311 11.37 -31.00 -15.05
CA LEU A 311 11.72 -32.38 -15.37
C LEU A 311 13.21 -32.55 -15.69
N LEU A 312 13.85 -31.51 -16.25
CA LEU A 312 15.29 -31.51 -16.54
C LEU A 312 16.17 -31.37 -15.29
N TYR A 313 15.66 -30.87 -14.15
CA TYR A 313 16.44 -30.76 -12.91
C TYR A 313 16.36 -32.04 -12.06
N PRO A 314 17.49 -32.78 -11.88
CA PRO A 314 17.50 -34.09 -11.24
C PRO A 314 16.93 -34.15 -9.81
N TRP A 315 17.03 -33.05 -9.06
CA TRP A 315 16.60 -32.98 -7.66
C TRP A 315 15.10 -32.76 -7.44
N TYR A 316 14.37 -32.21 -8.44
CA TYR A 316 12.93 -31.93 -8.32
C TYR A 316 12.04 -32.97 -9.02
N TRP A 317 12.63 -33.81 -9.87
CA TRP A 317 11.92 -34.78 -10.71
C TRP A 317 11.09 -35.81 -9.92
N PRO A 318 11.57 -36.42 -8.79
CA PRO A 318 10.80 -37.49 -8.14
C PRO A 318 9.52 -36.97 -7.48
N SER A 319 9.62 -35.85 -6.74
CA SER A 319 8.48 -35.22 -6.07
C SER A 319 7.51 -34.56 -7.05
N SER A 320 8.01 -33.97 -8.14
CA SER A 320 7.18 -33.34 -9.16
C SER A 320 6.43 -34.38 -10.00
N CYS A 321 7.09 -35.46 -10.40
CA CYS A 321 6.43 -36.58 -11.07
C CYS A 321 5.41 -37.27 -10.16
N TRP A 322 5.73 -37.48 -8.88
CA TRP A 322 4.78 -38.03 -7.93
C TRP A 322 3.53 -37.16 -7.78
N ASN A 323 3.70 -35.84 -7.61
CA ASN A 323 2.57 -34.92 -7.56
C ASN A 323 1.79 -34.90 -8.87
N PHE A 324 2.44 -34.93 -10.03
CA PHE A 324 1.77 -34.98 -11.32
C PHE A 324 0.93 -36.25 -11.48
N ILE A 325 1.50 -37.42 -11.14
CA ILE A 325 0.78 -38.71 -11.12
C ILE A 325 -0.42 -38.63 -10.17
N MET A 326 -0.22 -38.17 -8.94
CA MET A 326 -1.30 -38.03 -7.96
C MET A 326 -2.39 -37.05 -8.41
N THR A 327 -2.02 -35.98 -9.13
CA THR A 327 -2.99 -35.02 -9.67
C THR A 327 -3.78 -35.67 -10.79
N CYS A 328 -3.12 -36.30 -11.77
CA CYS A 328 -3.79 -37.06 -12.84
C CYS A 328 -4.72 -38.15 -12.29
N VAL A 329 -4.27 -38.93 -11.31
CA VAL A 329 -5.10 -39.96 -10.66
C VAL A 329 -6.32 -39.33 -9.99
N LYS A 330 -6.16 -38.21 -9.27
CA LYS A 330 -7.31 -37.48 -8.69
C LYS A 330 -8.26 -36.97 -9.76
N THR A 331 -7.77 -36.38 -10.85
CA THR A 331 -8.63 -35.84 -11.91
C THR A 331 -9.41 -36.96 -12.60
N VAL A 332 -8.75 -38.08 -12.90
CA VAL A 332 -9.40 -39.28 -13.46
C VAL A 332 -10.42 -39.85 -12.47
N TYR A 333 -10.09 -39.92 -11.19
CA TYR A 333 -11.01 -40.38 -10.15
C TYR A 333 -12.25 -39.49 -10.04
N TYR A 334 -12.09 -38.16 -9.99
CA TYR A 334 -13.20 -37.21 -9.96
C TYR A 334 -14.01 -37.23 -11.25
N TYR A 335 -13.38 -37.43 -12.40
CA TYR A 335 -14.07 -37.56 -13.68
C TYR A 335 -14.93 -38.84 -13.72
N ILE A 336 -14.38 -39.97 -13.28
CA ILE A 336 -15.12 -41.23 -13.18
C ILE A 336 -16.27 -41.12 -12.17
N LEU A 337 -16.03 -40.52 -11.00
CA LEU A 337 -17.09 -40.25 -10.02
C LEU A 337 -18.19 -39.37 -10.60
N ASN A 338 -17.84 -38.28 -11.28
CA ASN A 338 -18.82 -37.39 -11.91
C ASN A 338 -19.60 -38.10 -13.03
N LEU A 339 -18.96 -38.97 -13.81
CA LEU A 339 -19.64 -39.79 -14.80
C LEU A 339 -20.63 -40.76 -14.15
N ILE A 340 -20.23 -41.44 -13.07
CA ILE A 340 -21.09 -42.36 -12.31
C ILE A 340 -22.27 -41.61 -11.70
N VAL A 341 -22.03 -40.45 -11.07
CA VAL A 341 -23.08 -39.60 -10.50
C VAL A 341 -24.03 -39.12 -11.60
N SER A 342 -23.54 -38.64 -12.74
CA SER A 342 -24.39 -38.19 -13.85
C SER A 342 -25.19 -39.34 -14.48
N SER A 343 -24.60 -40.53 -14.57
CA SER A 343 -25.26 -41.74 -15.07
C SER A 343 -26.35 -42.20 -14.10
N TRP A 344 -26.09 -42.11 -12.80
CA TRP A 344 -27.05 -42.44 -11.75
C TRP A 344 -28.20 -41.41 -11.65
N GLU A 345 -27.90 -40.11 -11.82
CA GLU A 345 -28.92 -39.07 -11.95
C GLU A 345 -29.79 -39.26 -13.20
N ASN A 346 -29.19 -39.61 -14.34
CA ASN A 346 -29.95 -39.92 -15.56
C ASN A 346 -30.83 -41.18 -15.41
N MET A 347 -30.39 -42.19 -14.65
CA MET A 347 -31.19 -43.38 -14.31
C MET A 347 -32.32 -43.09 -13.32
N ARG A 348 -32.18 -42.07 -12.47
CA ARG A 348 -33.21 -41.63 -11.51
C ARG A 348 -34.24 -40.67 -12.11
N ARG A 349 -34.03 -40.14 -13.32
CA ARG A 349 -35.05 -39.36 -14.03
C ARG A 349 -36.12 -40.32 -14.57
N PRO A 350 -37.37 -40.27 -14.08
CA PRO A 350 -38.44 -41.08 -14.64
C PRO A 350 -38.66 -40.69 -16.10
N ASN A 351 -38.79 -41.68 -16.99
CA ASN A 351 -39.14 -41.51 -18.41
C ASN A 351 -40.48 -40.74 -18.54
N HIS A 352 -40.43 -39.42 -18.60
CA HIS A 352 -41.53 -38.59 -19.11
C HIS A 352 -41.40 -38.44 -20.63
N GLN A 353 -41.59 -39.54 -21.34
CA GLN A 353 -41.86 -39.53 -22.78
C GLN A 353 -42.86 -40.65 -23.12
N ARG A 354 -44.12 -40.47 -22.73
CA ARG A 354 -45.29 -41.00 -23.46
C ARG A 354 -46.50 -40.11 -23.17
N MET A 355 -46.77 -39.17 -24.09
CA MET A 355 -48.10 -38.71 -24.54
C MET A 355 -47.95 -37.30 -25.14
N HIS A 356 -47.84 -37.25 -26.46
CA HIS A 356 -48.63 -36.36 -27.32
C HIS A 356 -48.22 -36.59 -28.77
N ARG A 357 -48.86 -37.60 -29.36
CA ARG A 357 -49.21 -37.68 -30.78
C ARG A 357 -50.34 -38.70 -30.84
N ASP A 358 -51.56 -38.20 -30.77
CA ASP A 358 -52.59 -38.40 -31.78
C ASP A 358 -53.62 -37.26 -31.65
#